data_AF-M7CSL7-F1
#
_entry.id   AF-M7CSL7-F1
#
_cell.length_a   1.000
_cell.length_b   1.000
_cell.length_c   1.000
_cell.angle_alpha   90.00
_cell.angle_beta   90.00
_cell.angle_gamma   90.00
#
_symmetry.space_group_name_H-M   'P 1'
#
loop_
_entity.id
_entity.type
_entity.pdbx_description
1 polymer ?
#
loop_
_entity_poly.entity_id
_entity_poly.type
_entity_poly.pdbx_seq_one_letter_code
_entity_poly.pdbx_strand_id
1 'polypeptide(L)' 'MFSLFKTDPTKKLKKEHALKLEQAMKAQRNGDIRSCSQLTLEADEIYKRIQEIEKASQV' A
#
# COMPACT_ATOMS: atom_id res chain seq x y z
N MET A 1 11.87 -21.78 -20.87
CA MET A 1 10.60 -21.33 -20.25
C MET A 1 10.89 -20.56 -18.96
N PHE A 2 11.24 -19.27 -19.03
CA PHE A 2 11.43 -18.41 -17.85
C PHE A 2 11.05 -16.96 -18.18
N SER A 3 9.74 -16.63 -18.10
CA SER A 3 9.25 -15.24 -18.17
C SER A 3 8.95 -14.66 -16.78
N LEU A 4 9.58 -15.18 -15.72
CA LEU A 4 9.32 -14.82 -14.32
C LEU A 4 9.89 -13.46 -13.88
N PHE A 5 10.50 -12.68 -14.78
CA PHE A 5 11.11 -11.38 -14.46
C PHE A 5 10.32 -10.17 -14.95
N LYS A 6 9.01 -10.29 -15.15
CA LYS A 6 8.16 -9.09 -15.12
C LYS A 6 8.02 -8.66 -13.65
N THR A 7 9.01 -7.91 -13.18
CA THR A 7 8.97 -7.27 -11.87
C THR A 7 7.84 -6.27 -11.90
N ASP A 8 6.70 -6.61 -11.29
CA ASP A 8 5.63 -5.64 -11.07
C ASP A 8 6.20 -4.53 -10.17
N PRO A 9 6.41 -3.30 -10.71
CA PRO A 9 7.07 -2.22 -10.00
C PRO A 9 6.26 -1.78 -8.77
N THR A 10 4.95 -2.10 -8.73
CA THR A 10 4.06 -1.78 -7.62
C THR A 10 3.97 -2.89 -6.57
N LYS A 11 4.54 -4.06 -6.82
CA LYS A 11 4.42 -5.23 -5.91
C LYS A 11 4.93 -4.94 -4.49
N LYS A 12 5.99 -4.16 -4.36
CA LYS A 12 6.53 -3.74 -3.05
C LYS A 12 5.57 -2.79 -2.34
N LEU A 13 5.09 -1.77 -3.06
CA LEU A 13 4.13 -0.79 -2.53
C LEU A 13 2.81 -1.43 -2.14
N LYS A 14 2.29 -2.38 -2.92
CA LYS A 14 1.06 -3.13 -2.60
C LYS A 14 1.18 -3.90 -1.29
N LYS A 15 2.34 -4.50 -1.01
CA LYS A 15 2.63 -5.15 0.27
C LYS A 15 2.67 -4.15 1.41
N GLU A 16 3.34 -3.02 1.21
CA GLU A 16 3.45 -1.96 2.22
C GLU A 16 2.08 -1.36 2.56
N HIS A 17 1.25 -1.10 1.54
CA HIS A 17 -0.13 -0.68 1.69
C HIS A 17 -0.95 -1.67 2.54
N ALA A 18 -0.88 -2.96 2.23
CA ALA A 18 -1.57 -4.00 2.99
C ALA A 18 -1.11 -4.05 4.46
N LEU A 19 0.19 -3.88 4.71
CA LEU A 19 0.74 -3.82 6.07
C LEU A 19 0.22 -2.60 6.84
N LYS A 20 0.16 -1.42 6.20
CA LYS A 20 -0.39 -0.21 6.83
C LYS A 20 -1.87 -0.35 7.17
N LEU A 21 -2.67 -0.96 6.29
CA LEU A 21 -4.07 -1.26 6.56
C LEU A 21 -4.23 -2.27 7.71
N GLU A 22 -3.40 -3.31 7.76
CA GLU A 22 -3.43 -4.27 8.88
C GLU A 22 -3.07 -3.59 10.21
N GLN A 23 -2.08 -2.70 10.21
CA GLN A 23 -1.72 -1.89 11.37
C GLN A 23 -2.86 -0.94 11.78
N ALA A 24 -3.52 -0.29 10.82
CA ALA A 24 -4.65 0.59 11.07
C ALA A 24 -5.81 -0.18 11.71
N MET A 25 -6.12 -1.38 11.21
CA MET A 25 -7.13 -2.28 11.77
C MET A 25 -6.82 -2.68 13.21
N LYS A 26 -5.55 -3.01 13.50
CA LYS A 26 -5.09 -3.31 14.86
C LYS A 26 -5.20 -2.10 15.78
N ALA A 27 -4.82 -0.91 15.31
CA ALA A 27 -4.94 0.34 16.06
C ALA A 27 -6.40 0.67 16.37
N GLN A 28 -7.29 0.54 15.38
CA GLN A 28 -8.73 0.72 15.55
C GLN A 28 -9.30 -0.25 16.60
N ARG A 29 -8.93 -1.53 16.52
CA ARG A 29 -9.40 -2.55 17.48
C ARG A 29 -8.90 -2.31 18.90
N ASN A 30 -7.72 -1.70 19.05
CA ASN A 30 -7.16 -1.30 20.33
C ASN A 30 -7.68 0.06 20.83
N GLY A 31 -8.52 0.74 20.05
CA GLY A 31 -9.06 2.07 20.38
C GLY A 31 -8.08 3.23 20.15
N ASP A 32 -6.95 3.00 19.49
CA ASP A 32 -5.98 4.05 19.15
C ASP A 32 -6.38 4.76 17.85
N ILE A 33 -7.30 5.73 18.02
CA ILE A 33 -7.86 6.52 16.92
C ILE A 33 -6.77 7.36 16.23
N ARG A 34 -5.80 7.88 16.99
CA ARG A 34 -4.75 8.75 16.42
C ARG A 34 -3.86 7.95 15.48
N SER A 35 -3.37 6.80 15.94
CA SER A 35 -2.56 5.92 15.11
C SER A 35 -3.34 5.36 13.93
N CYS A 36 -4.62 4.98 14.13
CA CYS A 36 -5.48 4.53 13.02
C CYS A 36 -5.59 5.60 11.91
N SER A 37 -5.84 6.85 12.28
CA SER A 37 -5.95 7.96 11.32
C SER A 37 -4.63 8.18 10.57
N GLN A 38 -3.49 8.17 11.28
CA GLN A 38 -2.17 8.31 10.67
C GLN A 38 -1.86 7.15 9.71
N LEU A 39 -2.08 5.91 10.14
CA LEU A 39 -1.81 4.71 9.33
C LEU A 39 -2.70 4.65 8.09
N THR A 40 -3.94 5.13 8.18
CA THR A 40 -4.85 5.23 7.03
C THR A 40 -4.35 6.28 6.03
N LEU A 41 -3.88 7.45 6.51
CA LEU A 41 -3.30 8.47 5.62
C LEU A 41 -2.05 7.96 4.90
N GLU A 42 -1.16 7.26 5.62
CA GLU A 42 0.02 6.65 5.01
C GLU A 42 -0.35 5.57 3.98
N ALA A 43 -1.39 4.78 4.24
CA ALA A 43 -1.91 3.83 3.27
C ALA A 43 -2.42 4.54 2.00
N ASP A 44 -3.20 5.61 2.15
CA ASP A 44 -3.70 6.40 1.02
C ASP A 44 -2.57 6.99 0.17
N GLU A 45 -1.49 7.47 0.80
CA GLU A 45 -0.30 7.97 0.09
C GLU A 45 0.40 6.87 -0.73
N ILE A 46 0.54 5.68 -0.15
CA ILE A 46 1.11 4.53 -0.86
C ILE A 46 0.20 4.13 -2.03
N TYR A 47 -1.12 4.14 -1.83
CA TYR A 47 -2.08 3.84 -2.89
C TYR A 47 -2.01 4.83 -4.05
N LYS A 48 -1.89 6.13 -3.77
CA LYS A 48 -1.67 7.16 -4.81
C LYS A 48 -0.40 6.89 -5.62
N ARG A 49 0.71 6.55 -4.96
CA ARG A 49 1.96 6.17 -5.65
C ARG A 49 1.80 4.93 -6.52
N ILE A 50 1.05 3.92 -6.06
CA ILE A 50 0.73 2.74 -6.87
C ILE A 50 -0.03 3.17 -8.12
N GLN A 51 -1.06 3.99 -7.99
CA GLN A 51 -1.85 4.47 -9.14
C GLN A 51 -1.02 5.29 -10.13
N GLU A 52 -0.10 6.13 -9.65
CA GLU A 52 0.82 6.89 -10.51
C GLU A 52 1.73 5.97 -11.33
N ILE A 53 2.30 4.93 -10.69
CA ILE A 53 3.16 3.96 -11.37
C ILE A 53 2.36 3.10 -12.34
N GLU A 54 1.16 2.63 -11.95
CA GLU A 54 0.30 1.83 -12.83
C GLU A 54 -0.10 2.63 -14.07
N LYS A 55 -0.52 3.90 -13.90
CA LYS A 55 -0.81 4.81 -15.01
C LYS A 55 0.42 5.04 -15.89
N ALA A 56 1.60 5.27 -15.30
CA ALA A 56 2.83 5.48 -16.05
C ALA A 56 3.29 4.20 -16.80
N SER A 57 2.96 3.02 -16.29
CA SER A 57 3.28 1.73 -16.93
C SER A 57 2.29 1.29 -18.03
N GLN A 58 1.14 1.97 -18.13
CA GLN A 58 0.12 1.73 -19.15
C GLN A 58 0.24 2.67 -20.37
N VAL A 59 1.23 3.56 -20.37
CA VAL A 59 1.62 4.41 -21.51
C VAL A 59 2.86 3.82 -22.18
#